data_AF-A0A920F9C2-F1
#
_entry.id   AF-A0A920F9C2-F1
#
_cell.length_a   1.000
_cell.length_b   1.000
_cell.length_c   1.000
_cell.angle_alpha   90.00
_cell.angle_beta   90.00
_cell.angle_gamma   90.00
#
_symmetry.space_group_name_H-M   'P 1'
#
loop_
_entity.id
_entity.type
_entity.pdbx_description
1 polymer ?
#
loop_
_entity_poly.entity_id
_entity_poly.type
_entity_poly.pdbx_seq_one_letter_code
_entity_poly.pdbx_strand_id
1 'polypeptide(L)'
;MQIRANRQPWRAIKNLARETNSYLIGGLTAASDESPHISDQSGKAISGALLSPETCEILTGLSQGCSPISETLTITKSQRNIILELDGRPAFDVLLDVTGKEFLDNLQKMGGTIFVAFPIPGSDKADYTVRNLVGLDPQNKVIAISENISDGDKLLFCRRDKESAVKDMYRMSEDLKRRIGEKQIRGGIYISCAARGPNQFPDSARELDIITETLGDFPLAGFYANGEISRDEIYAYTGVLAVFL
;
A
#
# COMPACT_ATOMS: atom_id res chain seq x y z
N MET A 1 14.25 17.31 -19.23
CA MET A 1 13.56 17.55 -17.95
C MET A 1 14.43 16.92 -16.85
N GLN A 2 15.13 17.71 -16.04
CA GLN A 2 16.02 17.18 -15.00
C GLN A 2 15.17 16.82 -13.77
N ILE A 3 14.70 15.57 -13.73
CA ILE A 3 14.12 15.00 -12.51
C ILE A 3 15.25 14.96 -11.48
N ARG A 4 15.25 15.88 -10.52
CA ARG A 4 16.23 15.88 -9.43
C ARG A 4 16.03 14.60 -8.64
N ALA A 5 16.98 13.72 -8.84
CA ALA A 5 17.07 12.44 -8.21
C ALA A 5 17.22 12.51 -6.68
N ASN A 6 16.07 12.60 -6.01
CA ASN A 6 15.93 12.53 -4.56
C ASN A 6 16.24 11.11 -4.07
N ARG A 7 17.03 10.95 -3.00
CA ARG A 7 17.32 9.65 -2.35
C ARG A 7 16.09 9.01 -1.66
N GLN A 8 14.90 9.52 -1.96
CA GLN A 8 13.64 9.21 -1.32
C GLN A 8 12.63 8.91 -2.43
N PRO A 9 12.33 7.63 -2.73
CA PRO A 9 11.53 7.25 -3.88
C PRO A 9 10.13 7.90 -3.88
N TRP A 10 9.52 8.09 -2.70
CA TRP A 10 8.24 8.78 -2.55
C TRP A 10 8.26 10.22 -3.09
N ARG A 11 9.34 10.97 -2.89
CA ARG A 11 9.46 12.33 -3.45
C ARG A 11 9.60 12.32 -4.96
N ALA A 12 10.28 11.32 -5.52
CA ALA A 12 10.43 11.20 -6.97
C ALA A 12 9.08 10.91 -7.64
N ILE A 13 8.28 9.99 -7.08
CA ILE A 13 6.93 9.68 -7.56
C ILE A 13 6.00 10.89 -7.47
N LYS A 14 5.97 11.58 -6.31
CA LYS A 14 5.17 12.81 -6.15
C LYS A 14 5.56 13.91 -7.14
N ASN A 15 6.85 14.13 -7.33
CA ASN A 15 7.34 15.12 -8.29
C ASN A 15 6.96 14.74 -9.71
N LEU A 16 7.14 13.47 -10.10
CA LEU A 16 6.79 12.98 -11.43
C LEU A 16 5.30 13.18 -11.72
N ALA A 17 4.42 12.71 -10.81
CA ALA A 17 2.98 12.88 -10.95
C ALA A 17 2.58 14.36 -11.08
N ARG A 18 3.19 15.24 -10.28
CA ARG A 18 2.92 16.68 -10.32
C ARG A 18 3.42 17.36 -11.60
N GLU A 19 4.62 17.00 -12.05
CA GLU A 19 5.25 17.60 -13.24
C GLU A 19 4.56 17.16 -14.54
N THR A 20 4.09 15.92 -14.61
CA THR A 20 3.42 15.38 -15.80
C THR A 20 1.90 15.43 -15.71
N ASN A 21 1.34 15.85 -14.57
CA ASN A 21 -0.08 15.79 -14.26
C ASN A 21 -0.71 14.41 -14.59
N SER A 22 0.05 13.35 -14.33
CA SER A 22 -0.31 11.98 -14.71
C SER A 22 -0.73 11.16 -13.50
N TYR A 23 -1.60 10.19 -13.72
CA TYR A 23 -1.90 9.14 -12.75
C TYR A 23 -0.86 8.03 -12.90
N LEU A 24 0.00 7.82 -11.90
CA LEU A 24 1.05 6.81 -11.98
C LEU A 24 0.54 5.46 -11.50
N ILE A 25 0.97 4.40 -12.19
CA ILE A 25 0.74 3.01 -11.82
C ILE A 25 2.07 2.30 -12.01
N GLY A 26 2.46 1.46 -11.06
CA GLY A 26 3.74 0.77 -11.14
C GLY A 26 4.10 0.07 -9.85
N GLY A 27 5.37 -0.26 -9.72
CA GLY A 27 5.92 -0.82 -8.49
C GLY A 27 7.41 -0.60 -8.40
N LEU A 28 7.91 -0.56 -7.17
CA LEU A 28 9.34 -0.63 -6.89
C LEU A 28 9.81 -2.05 -7.16
N THR A 29 10.71 -2.20 -8.13
CA THR A 29 11.26 -3.51 -8.49
C THR A 29 11.98 -4.13 -7.29
N ALA A 30 11.66 -5.40 -7.03
CA ALA A 30 12.28 -6.23 -6.03
C ALA A 30 13.06 -7.32 -6.74
N ALA A 31 14.34 -7.48 -6.40
CA ALA A 31 15.19 -8.50 -6.99
C ALA A 31 15.94 -9.24 -5.90
N SER A 32 15.98 -10.57 -6.01
CA SER A 32 16.79 -11.45 -5.17
C SER A 32 18.27 -11.48 -5.59
N ASP A 33 18.57 -10.94 -6.76
CA ASP A 33 19.79 -11.05 -7.54
C ASP A 33 20.01 -9.79 -8.39
N GLU A 34 21.09 -9.72 -9.18
CA GLU A 34 21.39 -8.55 -10.01
C GLU A 34 20.26 -8.29 -11.02
N SER A 35 19.47 -7.24 -10.78
CA SER A 35 18.44 -6.75 -11.71
C SER A 35 18.96 -5.53 -12.47
N PRO A 36 19.46 -5.70 -13.70
CA PRO A 36 20.01 -4.60 -14.48
C PRO A 36 18.88 -3.63 -14.87
N HIS A 37 18.85 -2.47 -14.24
CA HIS A 37 18.08 -1.32 -14.71
C HIS A 37 18.96 -0.49 -15.64
N ILE A 38 18.42 -0.12 -16.82
CA ILE A 38 19.06 0.89 -17.67
C ILE A 38 18.92 2.24 -16.96
N SER A 39 20.04 2.70 -16.42
CA SER A 39 20.16 3.97 -15.69
C SER A 39 20.97 4.97 -16.52
N ASP A 40 20.74 6.26 -16.28
CA ASP A 40 21.55 7.39 -16.79
C ASP A 40 22.99 7.43 -16.22
N GLN A 41 23.56 6.28 -15.83
CA GLN A 41 24.84 6.10 -15.15
C GLN A 41 24.93 6.73 -13.75
N SER A 42 23.87 7.41 -13.27
CA SER A 42 23.81 7.93 -11.90
C SER A 42 23.37 6.90 -10.85
N GLY A 43 23.09 5.67 -11.28
CA GLY A 43 22.56 4.59 -10.44
C GLY A 43 21.06 4.75 -10.14
N LYS A 44 20.37 5.55 -10.93
CA LYS A 44 18.96 5.90 -10.77
C LYS A 44 18.23 5.71 -12.09
N ALA A 45 17.12 4.99 -12.05
CA ALA A 45 16.34 4.65 -13.22
C ALA A 45 14.86 4.60 -12.85
N ILE A 46 14.06 5.35 -13.59
CA ILE A 46 12.62 5.12 -13.69
C ILE A 46 12.42 4.68 -15.13
N SER A 47 11.76 3.54 -15.31
CA SER A 47 11.37 3.03 -16.61
C SER A 47 9.86 2.90 -16.64
N GLY A 48 9.24 3.30 -17.74
CA GLY A 48 7.79 3.26 -17.89
C GLY A 48 7.37 3.75 -19.26
N ALA A 49 6.08 3.61 -19.52
CA ALA A 49 5.42 4.15 -20.70
C ALA A 49 4.41 5.22 -20.26
N LEU A 50 4.24 6.25 -21.07
CA LEU A 50 3.17 7.23 -20.91
C LEU A 50 2.10 6.92 -21.96
N LEU A 51 0.86 6.75 -21.49
CA LEU A 51 -0.28 6.44 -22.33
C LEU A 51 -1.29 7.58 -22.22
N SER A 52 -1.81 8.04 -23.36
CA SER A 52 -2.89 9.02 -23.38
C SER A 52 -4.22 8.30 -23.13
N PRO A 53 -5.07 8.80 -22.21
CA PRO A 53 -6.42 8.26 -22.03
C PRO A 53 -7.31 8.44 -23.28
N GLU A 54 -6.94 9.34 -24.20
CA GLU A 54 -7.63 9.52 -25.49
C GLU A 54 -7.39 8.35 -26.45
N THR A 55 -6.26 7.65 -26.33
CA THR A 55 -5.90 6.54 -27.21
C THR A 55 -6.13 5.17 -26.58
N CYS A 56 -6.02 5.07 -25.25
CA CYS A 56 -6.31 3.85 -24.51
C CYS A 56 -6.90 4.21 -23.16
N GLU A 57 -8.16 3.86 -22.95
CA GLU A 57 -8.80 4.03 -21.65
C GLU A 57 -8.23 3.01 -20.67
N ILE A 58 -7.79 3.50 -19.51
CA ILE A 58 -7.21 2.68 -18.45
C ILE A 58 -8.05 2.87 -17.20
N LEU A 59 -8.54 1.77 -16.64
CA LEU A 59 -9.18 1.76 -15.33
C LEU A 59 -8.25 1.09 -14.32
N THR A 60 -8.19 1.67 -13.12
CA THR A 60 -7.34 1.19 -12.04
C THR A 60 -8.15 0.79 -10.81
N GLY A 61 -7.66 -0.24 -10.13
CA GLY A 61 -8.14 -0.69 -8.84
C GLY A 61 -6.97 -0.94 -7.91
N LEU A 62 -7.15 -0.62 -6.63
CA LEU A 62 -6.21 -0.91 -5.56
C LEU A 62 -6.91 -1.77 -4.51
N SER A 63 -6.24 -2.85 -4.11
CA SER A 63 -6.64 -3.69 -2.99
C SER A 63 -5.67 -3.59 -1.83
N GLN A 64 -6.21 -3.47 -0.62
CA GLN A 64 -5.50 -3.39 0.66
C GLN A 64 -5.33 -4.78 1.28
N GLY A 65 -4.12 -5.07 1.74
CA GLY A 65 -3.79 -6.26 2.53
C GLY A 65 -3.94 -6.04 4.04
N CYS A 66 -4.08 -4.81 4.51
CA CYS A 66 -4.32 -4.51 5.92
C CYS A 66 -5.65 -3.78 6.04
N SER A 67 -6.45 -4.11 7.05
CA SER A 67 -7.77 -3.52 7.26
C SER A 67 -7.82 -2.76 8.59
N PRO A 68 -8.48 -1.59 8.65
CA PRO A 68 -8.61 -0.81 9.88
C PRO A 68 -9.29 -1.61 10.99
N ILE A 69 -8.76 -1.48 12.21
CA ILE A 69 -9.31 -2.08 13.44
C ILE A 69 -9.54 -1.04 14.54
N SER A 70 -9.32 0.24 14.25
CA SER A 70 -9.61 1.37 15.14
C SER A 70 -10.28 2.51 14.38
N GLU A 71 -10.87 3.43 15.13
CA GLU A 71 -11.17 4.77 14.61
C GLU A 71 -9.87 5.53 14.30
N THR A 72 -10.02 6.70 13.65
CA THR A 72 -8.88 7.60 13.43
C THR A 72 -8.49 8.27 14.73
N LEU A 73 -7.23 8.12 15.10
CA LEU A 73 -6.60 8.68 16.29
C LEU A 73 -5.66 9.83 15.89
N THR A 74 -5.48 10.80 16.78
CA THR A 74 -4.52 11.90 16.58
C THR A 74 -3.27 11.63 17.39
N ILE A 75 -2.10 11.76 16.77
CA ILE A 75 -0.82 11.77 17.47
C ILE A 75 -0.73 13.07 18.26
N THR A 76 -0.94 13.02 19.57
CA THR A 76 -0.87 14.22 20.43
C THR A 76 0.54 14.50 20.91
N LYS A 77 1.43 13.49 20.90
CA LYS A 77 2.84 13.65 21.24
C LYS A 77 3.71 12.60 20.58
N SER A 78 4.79 13.04 19.94
CA SER A 78 5.72 12.19 19.21
C SER A 78 7.18 12.64 19.36
N GLN A 79 8.09 11.71 19.05
CA GLN A 79 9.51 11.99 18.92
C GLN A 79 10.08 11.17 17.76
N ARG A 80 10.41 11.83 16.65
CA ARG A 80 10.86 11.21 15.40
C ARG A 80 9.86 10.19 14.86
N ASN A 81 10.08 8.90 15.10
CA ASN A 81 9.24 7.80 14.67
C ASN A 81 8.59 7.05 15.85
N ILE A 82 8.71 7.62 17.06
CA ILE A 82 8.14 7.11 18.31
C ILE A 82 6.88 7.91 18.62
N ILE A 83 5.76 7.20 18.79
CA ILE A 83 4.49 7.74 19.22
C ILE A 83 4.44 7.60 20.74
N LEU A 84 4.35 8.72 21.45
CA LEU A 84 4.24 8.75 22.90
C LEU A 84 2.78 8.76 23.32
N GLU A 85 1.96 9.58 22.67
CA GLU A 85 0.55 9.76 23.01
C GLU A 85 -0.35 9.78 21.77
N LEU A 86 -1.51 9.14 21.91
CA LEU A 86 -2.62 9.14 20.97
C LEU A 86 -3.86 9.67 21.69
N ASP A 87 -4.46 10.74 21.17
CA ASP A 87 -5.61 11.43 21.77
C ASP A 87 -5.43 11.71 23.28
N GLY A 88 -4.22 12.12 23.68
CA GLY A 88 -3.87 12.45 25.06
C GLY A 88 -3.65 11.26 25.99
N ARG A 89 -3.61 10.03 25.44
CA ARG A 89 -3.37 8.79 26.18
C ARG A 89 -2.07 8.12 25.75
N PRO A 90 -1.38 7.36 26.63
CA PRO A 90 -0.17 6.63 26.23
C PRO A 90 -0.41 5.71 25.04
N ALA A 91 0.42 5.81 24.01
CA ALA A 91 0.18 5.16 22.73
C ALA A 91 0.12 3.63 22.83
N PHE A 92 0.95 3.04 23.69
CA PHE A 92 0.94 1.59 23.94
C PHE A 92 -0.35 1.12 24.60
N ASP A 93 -0.90 1.89 25.54
CA ASP A 93 -2.16 1.54 26.20
C ASP A 93 -3.33 1.59 25.20
N VAL A 94 -3.36 2.61 24.32
CA VAL A 94 -4.36 2.70 23.24
C VAL A 94 -4.25 1.52 22.27
N LEU A 95 -3.03 1.12 21.91
CA LEU A 95 -2.80 -0.06 21.07
C LEU A 95 -3.30 -1.35 21.74
N LEU A 96 -3.09 -1.52 23.04
CA LEU A 96 -3.62 -2.66 23.80
C LEU A 96 -5.14 -2.66 23.89
N ASP A 97 -5.78 -1.48 24.06
CA ASP A 97 -7.24 -1.39 24.05
C ASP A 97 -7.82 -1.85 22.70
N VAL A 98 -7.19 -1.43 21.60
CA VAL A 98 -7.62 -1.76 20.23
C VAL A 98 -7.40 -3.25 19.92
N THR A 99 -6.25 -3.80 20.32
CA THR A 99 -5.89 -5.20 20.02
C THR A 99 -6.42 -6.20 21.03
N GLY A 100 -6.91 -5.72 22.17
CA GLY A 100 -7.36 -6.53 23.29
C GLY A 100 -6.23 -7.36 23.90
N LYS A 101 -6.58 -8.57 24.38
CA LYS A 101 -5.65 -9.44 25.11
C LYS A 101 -4.81 -10.36 24.21
N GLU A 102 -5.00 -10.31 22.90
CA GLU A 102 -4.43 -11.26 21.93
C GLU A 102 -2.90 -11.36 22.00
N PHE A 103 -2.22 -10.24 22.27
CA PHE A 103 -0.76 -10.15 22.23
C PHE A 103 -0.10 -9.96 23.60
N LEU A 104 -0.86 -9.97 24.70
CA LEU A 104 -0.31 -9.71 26.04
C LEU A 104 0.80 -10.70 26.42
N ASP A 105 0.65 -11.95 26.01
CA ASP A 105 1.64 -13.01 26.30
C ASP A 105 2.79 -13.06 25.29
N ASN A 106 2.65 -12.38 24.13
CA ASN A 106 3.68 -12.35 23.09
C ASN A 106 3.55 -11.12 22.18
N LEU A 107 4.16 -10.02 22.60
CA LEU A 107 4.20 -8.78 21.83
C LEU A 107 4.99 -8.90 20.52
N GLN A 108 5.91 -9.87 20.39
CA GLN A 108 6.65 -10.06 19.14
C GLN A 108 5.73 -10.49 17.98
N LYS A 109 4.68 -11.27 18.27
CA LYS A 109 3.68 -11.67 17.27
C LYS A 109 2.83 -10.49 16.77
N MET A 110 2.76 -9.40 17.53
CA MET A 110 2.11 -8.18 17.09
C MET A 110 2.86 -7.59 15.89
N GLY A 111 4.19 -7.68 15.89
CA GLY A 111 5.03 -7.35 14.74
C GLY A 111 4.75 -8.31 13.58
N GLY A 112 4.19 -7.79 12.50
CA GLY A 112 3.78 -8.57 11.31
C GLY A 112 2.28 -8.86 11.22
N THR A 113 1.53 -8.58 12.30
CA THR A 113 0.06 -8.72 12.34
C THR A 113 -0.63 -7.37 12.47
N ILE A 114 -0.12 -6.49 13.34
CA ILE A 114 -0.66 -5.15 13.57
C ILE A 114 0.25 -4.10 12.97
N PHE A 115 -0.37 -3.12 12.35
CA PHE A 115 0.27 -2.05 11.60
C PHE A 115 -0.38 -0.72 11.92
N VAL A 116 0.29 0.35 11.52
CA VAL A 116 -0.26 1.71 11.56
C VAL A 116 -0.58 2.13 10.13
N ALA A 117 -1.75 2.70 9.91
CA ALA A 117 -2.13 3.27 8.64
C ALA A 117 -2.35 4.78 8.75
N PHE A 118 -1.97 5.48 7.68
CA PHE A 118 -2.11 6.94 7.55
C PHE A 118 -3.13 7.23 6.47
N PRO A 119 -4.27 7.89 6.80
CA PRO A 119 -5.23 8.35 5.80
C PRO A 119 -4.55 9.27 4.77
N ILE A 120 -4.89 9.10 3.49
CA ILE A 120 -4.43 10.00 2.43
C ILE A 120 -5.39 11.20 2.36
N PRO A 121 -4.92 12.43 2.65
CA PRO A 121 -5.76 13.61 2.62
C PRO A 121 -6.41 13.84 1.24
N GLY A 122 -7.70 14.14 1.22
CA GLY A 122 -8.45 14.40 -0.02
C GLY A 122 -8.78 13.16 -0.84
N SER A 123 -8.58 11.95 -0.30
CA SER A 123 -9.11 10.73 -0.89
C SER A 123 -10.62 10.62 -0.68
N ASP A 124 -11.36 10.37 -1.75
CA ASP A 124 -12.80 10.10 -1.77
C ASP A 124 -13.15 8.66 -1.35
N LYS A 125 -12.16 7.75 -1.36
CA LYS A 125 -12.33 6.32 -1.05
C LYS A 125 -11.86 5.92 0.36
N ALA A 126 -11.65 6.89 1.25
CA ALA A 126 -11.05 6.66 2.58
C ALA A 126 -9.72 5.88 2.50
N ASP A 127 -8.89 6.24 1.53
CA ASP A 127 -7.64 5.54 1.24
C ASP A 127 -6.55 5.82 2.29
N TYR A 128 -5.61 4.88 2.44
CA TYR A 128 -4.55 4.93 3.44
C TYR A 128 -3.29 4.18 3.01
N THR A 129 -2.16 4.58 3.58
CA THR A 129 -0.89 3.86 3.45
C THR A 129 -0.50 3.18 4.75
N VAL A 130 0.15 2.02 4.67
CA VAL A 130 0.46 1.18 5.84
C VAL A 130 1.95 1.30 6.21
N ARG A 131 2.26 1.26 7.51
CA ARG A 131 3.60 1.29 8.10
C ARG A 131 3.75 0.21 9.17
N ASN A 132 4.96 -0.33 9.29
CA ASN A 132 5.27 -1.37 10.26
C ASN A 132 5.40 -0.77 11.65
N LEU A 133 4.91 -1.50 12.66
CA LEU A 133 5.38 -1.35 14.03
C LEU A 133 6.80 -1.94 14.10
N VAL A 134 7.78 -1.12 14.46
CA VAL A 134 9.21 -1.51 14.53
C VAL A 134 9.73 -1.59 15.97
N GLY A 135 8.96 -1.12 16.94
CA GLY A 135 9.31 -1.21 18.35
C GLY A 135 8.09 -1.02 19.24
N LEU A 136 8.09 -1.72 20.37
CA LEU A 136 7.09 -1.61 21.44
C LEU A 136 7.86 -1.51 22.75
N ASP A 137 7.51 -0.54 23.58
CA ASP A 137 8.09 -0.39 24.91
C ASP A 137 6.96 -0.33 25.95
N PRO A 138 6.63 -1.48 26.57
CA PRO A 138 5.58 -1.55 27.59
C PRO A 138 5.91 -0.77 28.86
N GLN A 139 7.20 -0.60 29.19
CA GLN A 139 7.61 0.07 30.43
C GLN A 139 7.39 1.58 30.31
N ASN A 140 7.80 2.16 29.18
CA ASN A 140 7.60 3.58 28.89
C ASN A 140 6.27 3.88 28.19
N LYS A 141 5.50 2.85 27.84
CA LYS A 141 4.18 2.91 27.17
C LYS A 141 4.19 3.61 25.81
N VAL A 142 5.26 3.41 25.04
CA VAL A 142 5.43 4.01 23.71
C VAL A 142 5.49 2.96 22.61
N ILE A 143 5.22 3.38 21.38
CA ILE A 143 5.33 2.53 20.19
C ILE A 143 6.17 3.24 19.12
N ALA A 144 6.92 2.48 18.32
CA ALA A 144 7.74 3.01 17.24
C ALA A 144 7.29 2.44 15.90
N ILE A 145 7.30 3.27 14.86
CA ILE A 145 6.89 2.89 13.50
C ILE A 145 7.97 3.15 12.46
N SER A 146 7.80 2.58 11.26
CA SER A 146 8.70 2.77 10.11
C SER A 146 8.39 4.05 9.30
N GLU A 147 8.10 5.17 9.97
CA GLU A 147 7.77 6.45 9.34
C GLU A 147 8.16 7.62 10.26
N ASN A 148 8.55 8.76 9.66
CA ASN A 148 8.70 9.99 10.44
C ASN A 148 7.35 10.65 10.63
N ILE A 149 7.03 11.02 11.87
CA ILE A 149 5.73 11.57 12.26
C ILE A 149 5.91 12.91 12.96
N SER A 150 4.82 13.67 13.01
CA SER A 150 4.70 14.91 13.73
C SER A 150 3.45 14.91 14.61
N ASP A 151 3.47 15.76 15.64
CA ASP A 151 2.28 16.01 16.45
C ASP A 151 1.16 16.59 15.57
N GLY A 152 -0.06 16.11 15.76
CA GLY A 152 -1.23 16.44 14.94
C GLY A 152 -1.46 15.49 13.76
N ASP A 153 -0.51 14.62 13.42
CA ASP A 153 -0.73 13.60 12.39
C ASP A 153 -1.86 12.65 12.80
N LYS A 154 -2.60 12.16 11.81
CA LYS A 154 -3.70 11.21 12.00
C LYS A 154 -3.28 9.82 11.60
N LEU A 155 -3.68 8.84 12.39
CA LEU A 155 -3.46 7.44 12.08
C LEU A 155 -4.63 6.56 12.50
N LEU A 156 -4.61 5.33 12.04
CA LEU A 156 -5.46 4.24 12.50
C LEU A 156 -4.62 2.99 12.67
N PHE A 157 -5.00 2.11 13.58
CA PHE A 157 -4.41 0.77 13.64
C PHE A 157 -5.08 -0.11 12.59
N CYS A 158 -4.27 -0.92 11.92
CA CYS A 158 -4.72 -1.91 10.97
C CYS A 158 -4.23 -3.31 11.35
N ARG A 159 -4.98 -4.31 10.91
CA ARG A 159 -4.59 -5.71 10.99
C ARG A 159 -4.34 -6.25 9.60
N ARG A 160 -3.27 -7.01 9.44
CA ARG A 160 -3.05 -7.85 8.27
C ARG A 160 -3.79 -9.16 8.46
N ASP A 161 -4.81 -9.37 7.64
CA ASP A 161 -5.79 -10.44 7.78
C ASP A 161 -6.03 -11.09 6.40
N LYS A 162 -6.12 -12.41 6.36
CA LYS A 162 -6.24 -13.13 5.08
C LYS A 162 -7.63 -12.95 4.49
N GLU A 163 -8.64 -13.14 5.33
CA GLU A 163 -10.05 -13.06 4.99
C GLU A 163 -10.42 -11.66 4.49
N SER A 164 -9.93 -10.62 5.16
CA SER A 164 -10.17 -9.23 4.77
C SER A 164 -9.44 -8.85 3.49
N ALA A 165 -8.22 -9.35 3.27
CA ALA A 165 -7.51 -9.14 2.00
C ALA A 165 -8.23 -9.81 0.81
N VAL A 166 -8.79 -11.01 1.01
CA VAL A 166 -9.62 -11.68 -0.01
C VAL A 166 -10.90 -10.88 -0.28
N LYS A 167 -11.60 -10.43 0.76
CA LYS A 167 -12.79 -9.58 0.62
C LYS A 167 -12.47 -8.27 -0.11
N ASP A 168 -11.32 -7.67 0.19
CA ASP A 168 -10.91 -6.42 -0.45
C ASP A 168 -10.51 -6.62 -1.93
N MET A 169 -9.93 -7.77 -2.28
CA MET A 169 -9.68 -8.15 -3.68
C MET A 169 -10.97 -8.28 -4.48
N TYR A 170 -12.02 -8.92 -3.90
CA TYR A 170 -13.34 -8.96 -4.54
C TYR A 170 -13.95 -7.56 -4.66
N ARG A 171 -13.94 -6.75 -3.57
CA ARG A 171 -14.41 -5.36 -3.61
C ARG A 171 -13.76 -4.56 -4.73
N MET A 172 -12.43 -4.64 -4.84
CA MET A 172 -11.65 -3.94 -5.87
C MET A 172 -12.04 -4.41 -7.29
N SER A 173 -12.11 -5.72 -7.49
CA SER A 173 -12.41 -6.31 -8.80
C SER A 173 -13.86 -6.06 -9.23
N GLU A 174 -14.82 -6.08 -8.30
CA GLU A 174 -16.22 -5.76 -8.55
C GLU A 174 -16.44 -4.26 -8.84
N ASP A 175 -15.73 -3.36 -8.15
CA ASP A 175 -15.72 -1.93 -8.47
C ASP A 175 -15.21 -1.69 -9.89
N LEU A 176 -14.11 -2.36 -10.27
CA LEU A 176 -13.60 -2.32 -11.62
C LEU A 176 -14.62 -2.86 -12.63
N LYS A 177 -15.19 -4.04 -12.40
CA LYS A 177 -16.21 -4.64 -13.27
C LYS A 177 -17.36 -3.66 -13.56
N ARG A 178 -17.86 -3.00 -12.52
CA ARG A 178 -18.92 -2.00 -12.64
C ARG A 178 -18.50 -0.79 -13.47
N ARG A 179 -17.25 -0.30 -13.29
CA ARG A 179 -16.72 0.84 -14.05
C ARG A 179 -16.41 0.51 -15.51
N ILE A 180 -15.99 -0.74 -15.78
CA ILE A 180 -15.76 -1.27 -17.14
C ILE A 180 -17.08 -1.34 -17.90
N GLY A 181 -18.15 -1.80 -17.24
CA GLY A 181 -19.45 -2.02 -17.88
C GLY A 181 -19.35 -3.10 -18.97
N GLU A 182 -19.84 -2.79 -20.17
CA GLU A 182 -19.85 -3.73 -21.31
C GLU A 182 -18.59 -3.65 -22.18
N LYS A 183 -17.59 -2.85 -21.79
CA LYS A 183 -16.34 -2.69 -22.56
C LYS A 183 -15.49 -3.95 -22.47
N GLN A 184 -14.80 -4.29 -23.55
CA GLN A 184 -13.90 -5.44 -23.57
C GLN A 184 -12.55 -5.09 -22.94
N ILE A 185 -12.05 -5.95 -22.05
CA ILE A 185 -10.68 -5.83 -21.54
C ILE A 185 -9.71 -6.36 -22.60
N ARG A 186 -8.80 -5.49 -23.06
CA ARG A 186 -7.77 -5.80 -24.06
C ARG A 186 -6.50 -6.36 -23.44
N GLY A 187 -6.28 -6.06 -22.16
CA GLY A 187 -5.22 -6.63 -21.34
C GLY A 187 -5.17 -5.96 -19.98
N GLY A 188 -4.25 -6.38 -19.14
CA GLY A 188 -4.00 -5.73 -17.86
C GLY A 188 -2.59 -5.93 -17.32
N ILE A 189 -2.25 -5.09 -16.35
CA ILE A 189 -1.04 -5.20 -15.54
C ILE A 189 -1.46 -5.30 -14.08
N TYR A 190 -1.07 -6.38 -13.42
CA TYR A 190 -1.26 -6.57 -11.98
C TYR A 190 0.06 -6.55 -11.22
N ILE A 191 0.15 -5.71 -10.21
CA ILE A 191 1.36 -5.52 -9.40
C ILE A 191 0.97 -5.81 -7.96
N SER A 192 1.50 -6.89 -7.38
CA SER A 192 1.20 -7.29 -6.00
C SER A 192 2.42 -7.07 -5.11
N CYS A 193 2.20 -6.66 -3.87
CA CYS A 193 3.29 -6.56 -2.91
C CYS A 193 3.95 -7.93 -2.67
N ALA A 194 5.28 -7.98 -2.65
CA ALA A 194 6.03 -9.19 -2.32
C ALA A 194 5.71 -9.72 -0.90
N ALA A 195 5.26 -8.83 -0.01
CA ALA A 195 4.79 -9.21 1.32
C ALA A 195 3.37 -9.81 1.32
N ARG A 196 2.65 -9.84 0.20
CA ARG A 196 1.36 -10.55 0.02
C ARG A 196 1.62 -11.96 -0.50
N GLY A 197 1.00 -12.35 -1.62
CA GLY A 197 1.13 -13.68 -2.20
C GLY A 197 1.00 -14.79 -1.14
N PRO A 198 1.88 -15.81 -1.10
CA PRO A 198 1.77 -16.93 -0.16
C PRO A 198 1.89 -16.55 1.33
N ASN A 199 2.44 -15.37 1.63
CA ASN A 199 2.51 -14.89 3.02
C ASN A 199 1.16 -14.41 3.55
N GLN A 200 0.17 -14.19 2.68
CA GLN A 200 -1.15 -13.68 3.06
C GLN A 200 -2.29 -14.49 2.46
N PHE A 201 -2.13 -15.00 1.25
CA PHE A 201 -3.12 -15.80 0.56
C PHE A 201 -2.79 -17.30 0.71
N PRO A 202 -3.80 -18.18 0.84
CA PRO A 202 -3.57 -19.62 1.00
C PRO A 202 -2.81 -20.26 -0.18
N ASP A 203 -3.04 -19.73 -1.38
CA ASP A 203 -2.34 -20.08 -2.62
C ASP A 203 -1.73 -18.81 -3.22
N SER A 204 -0.50 -18.92 -3.74
CA SER A 204 0.16 -17.90 -4.54
C SER A 204 -0.67 -17.37 -5.71
N ALA A 205 -1.51 -18.22 -6.31
CA ALA A 205 -2.36 -17.84 -7.45
C ALA A 205 -3.68 -17.16 -7.04
N ARG A 206 -4.04 -17.17 -5.75
CA ARG A 206 -5.40 -16.78 -5.32
C ARG A 206 -5.78 -15.36 -5.72
N GLU A 207 -4.84 -14.44 -5.74
CA GLU A 207 -5.08 -13.06 -6.18
C GLU A 207 -5.50 -13.02 -7.66
N LEU A 208 -4.85 -13.83 -8.51
CA LEU A 208 -5.15 -13.94 -9.92
C LEU A 208 -6.49 -14.66 -10.14
N ASP A 209 -6.75 -15.73 -9.38
CA ASP A 209 -8.03 -16.44 -9.45
C ASP A 209 -9.21 -15.50 -9.20
N ILE A 210 -9.13 -14.65 -8.18
CA ILE A 210 -10.19 -13.67 -7.87
C ILE A 210 -10.39 -12.67 -9.01
N ILE A 211 -9.29 -12.20 -9.63
CA ILE A 211 -9.35 -11.31 -10.79
C ILE A 211 -10.07 -12.02 -11.95
N THR A 212 -9.69 -13.25 -12.28
CA THR A 212 -10.29 -14.03 -13.37
C THR A 212 -11.75 -14.39 -13.08
N GLU A 213 -12.09 -14.80 -11.85
CA GLU A 213 -13.46 -15.07 -11.41
C GLU A 213 -14.38 -13.86 -11.61
N THR A 214 -13.85 -12.65 -11.35
CA THR A 214 -14.66 -11.42 -11.36
C THR A 214 -14.71 -10.76 -12.74
N LEU A 215 -13.56 -10.61 -13.39
CA LEU A 215 -13.38 -9.85 -14.63
C LEU A 215 -13.32 -10.73 -15.89
N GLY A 216 -13.26 -12.05 -15.74
CA GLY A 216 -13.09 -13.00 -16.84
C GLY A 216 -11.64 -13.20 -17.25
N ASP A 217 -11.44 -13.99 -18.30
CA ASP A 217 -10.12 -14.30 -18.85
C ASP A 217 -9.68 -13.24 -19.87
N PHE A 218 -8.48 -12.71 -19.71
CA PHE A 218 -7.87 -11.72 -20.60
C PHE A 218 -6.33 -11.72 -20.44
N PRO A 219 -5.56 -11.18 -21.40
CA PRO A 219 -4.12 -11.09 -21.27
C PRO A 219 -3.70 -10.27 -20.05
N LEU A 220 -3.20 -10.93 -19.01
CA LEU A 220 -2.76 -10.30 -17.77
C LEU A 220 -1.27 -10.56 -17.56
N ALA A 221 -0.49 -9.49 -17.40
CA ALA A 221 0.91 -9.55 -17.02
C ALA A 221 1.12 -8.88 -15.66
N GLY A 222 2.27 -9.11 -15.03
CA GLY A 222 2.49 -8.57 -13.70
C GLY A 222 3.81 -8.97 -13.06
N PHE A 223 4.06 -8.45 -11.87
CA PHE A 223 5.21 -8.81 -11.04
C PHE A 223 4.94 -8.50 -9.57
N TYR A 224 5.78 -9.06 -8.69
CA TYR A 224 5.79 -8.71 -7.27
C TYR A 224 6.71 -7.52 -7.00
N ALA A 225 6.21 -6.52 -6.27
CA ALA A 225 6.92 -5.27 -5.98
C ALA A 225 7.27 -5.13 -4.49
N ASN A 226 8.31 -4.33 -4.20
CA ASN A 226 8.65 -3.89 -2.83
C ASN A 226 7.96 -2.57 -2.47
N GLY A 227 6.79 -2.33 -3.05
CA GLY A 227 6.01 -1.11 -2.91
C GLY A 227 5.27 -0.84 -4.21
N GLU A 228 3.97 -0.60 -4.12
CA GLU A 228 3.10 -0.46 -5.28
C GLU A 228 2.82 1.03 -5.49
N ILE A 229 2.89 1.49 -6.73
CA ILE A 229 2.62 2.87 -7.08
C ILE A 229 1.18 2.97 -7.56
N SER A 230 0.41 3.85 -6.94
CA SER A 230 -0.92 4.23 -7.38
C SER A 230 -1.11 5.73 -7.19
N ARG A 231 -1.51 6.42 -8.25
CA ARG A 231 -1.59 7.89 -8.34
C ARG A 231 -0.23 8.55 -8.13
N ASP A 232 0.05 9.06 -6.94
CA ASP A 232 1.24 9.80 -6.54
C ASP A 232 1.82 9.28 -5.21
N GLU A 233 1.34 8.12 -4.76
CA GLU A 233 1.76 7.49 -3.52
C GLU A 233 2.40 6.12 -3.78
N ILE A 234 3.27 5.73 -2.85
CA ILE A 234 3.84 4.39 -2.78
C ILE A 234 3.19 3.67 -1.61
N TYR A 235 2.48 2.60 -1.91
CA TYR A 235 1.80 1.76 -0.97
C TYR A 235 2.66 0.56 -0.58
N ALA A 236 2.29 -0.05 0.54
CA ALA A 236 2.84 -1.31 1.00
C ALA A 236 1.68 -2.22 1.38
N TYR A 237 1.87 -3.53 1.22
CA TYR A 237 0.82 -4.53 1.44
C TYR A 237 -0.39 -4.33 0.55
N THR A 238 -0.22 -3.82 -0.67
CA THR A 238 -1.33 -3.63 -1.62
C THR A 238 -1.17 -4.46 -2.89
N GLY A 239 -2.23 -4.49 -3.69
CA GLY A 239 -2.19 -4.96 -5.07
C GLY A 239 -2.84 -3.92 -5.96
N VAL A 240 -2.19 -3.56 -7.06
CA VAL A 240 -2.67 -2.56 -8.01
C VAL A 240 -2.92 -3.23 -9.34
N LEU A 241 -4.16 -3.12 -9.83
CA LEU A 241 -4.59 -3.63 -11.11
C LEU A 241 -4.88 -2.46 -12.05
N ALA A 242 -4.27 -2.48 -13.23
CA ALA A 242 -4.62 -1.63 -14.35
C ALA A 242 -5.20 -2.50 -15.47
N VAL A 243 -6.37 -2.14 -16.00
CA VAL A 243 -6.97 -2.78 -17.16
C VAL A 243 -7.08 -1.79 -18.32
N PHE A 244 -6.73 -2.27 -19.51
CA PHE A 244 -6.77 -1.52 -20.77
C PHE A 244 -8.03 -1.93 -21.53
N LEU A 245 -8.81 -0.95 -21.99
CA LEU A 245 -10.08 -1.15 -22.70
C LEU A 245 -9.95 -0.83 -24.21
#